data_AF-A0A068Q884-F1
#
_entry.id   AF-A0A068Q884-F1
#
_cell.length_a   1.000
_cell.length_b   1.000
_cell.length_c   1.000
_cell.angle_alpha   90.00
_cell.angle_beta   90.00
_cell.angle_gamma   90.00
#
_symmetry.space_group_name_H-M   'P 1'
#
loop_
_entity.id
_entity.type
_entity.pdbx_description
1 polymer ?
#
loop_
_entity_poly.entity_id
_entity_poly.type
_entity_poly.pdbx_seq_one_letter_code
_entity_poly.pdbx_strand_id
1 'polypeptide(L)'
;TATFIAVIIISLLLDEAGFFKWAALHVARWGRGKGGRLFALMILLGAAVSALFANDGAALILTPIVIAMLTALRFSPASTLAFVMAAGFIADTASLPMVVSNLVNIVSADFFGVGFGEYASVMWPVNLVAVAATLFMLWMFYRKDIPAQYDADQLEAPESVIRDRATFIADWWVLGLLLVGLFALEPLGIPTSAVAAACAMILLVIAGKGQIISTRRVIKDAPWQIVVFSL
;
A
#
# COMPACT_ATOMS: atom_id res chain seq x y z
N THR A 1 -8.54 -17.00 2.39
CA THR A 1 -7.18 -17.24 1.82
C THR A 1 -7.02 -16.80 0.37
N ALA A 2 -7.89 -17.18 -0.58
CA ALA A 2 -7.70 -16.84 -2.00
C ALA A 2 -7.67 -15.32 -2.32
N THR A 3 -8.53 -14.52 -1.67
CA THR A 3 -8.53 -13.05 -1.81
C THR A 3 -7.20 -12.45 -1.41
N PHE A 4 -6.62 -12.93 -0.31
CA PHE A 4 -5.34 -12.46 0.22
C PHE A 4 -4.18 -12.72 -0.74
N ILE A 5 -4.10 -13.94 -1.29
CA ILE A 5 -3.09 -14.29 -2.31
C ILE A 5 -3.22 -13.37 -3.53
N ALA A 6 -4.44 -13.14 -4.02
CA ALA A 6 -4.68 -12.29 -5.17
C ALA A 6 -4.22 -10.84 -4.91
N VAL A 7 -4.55 -10.26 -3.74
CA VAL A 7 -4.12 -8.92 -3.36
C VAL A 7 -2.60 -8.82 -3.24
N ILE A 8 -1.93 -9.83 -2.67
CA ILE A 8 -0.45 -9.89 -2.63
C ILE A 8 0.14 -9.84 -4.04
N ILE A 9 -0.38 -10.67 -4.96
CA ILE A 9 0.11 -10.72 -6.34
C ILE A 9 -0.09 -9.36 -7.02
N ILE A 10 -1.26 -8.74 -6.84
CA ILE A 10 -1.54 -7.40 -7.36
C ILE A 10 -0.51 -6.41 -6.82
N SER A 11 -0.30 -6.34 -5.50
CA SER A 11 0.67 -5.44 -4.88
C SER A 11 2.10 -5.63 -5.42
N LEU A 12 2.55 -6.87 -5.61
CA LEU A 12 3.88 -7.15 -6.13
C LEU A 12 4.03 -6.74 -7.61
N LEU A 13 2.98 -6.90 -8.41
CA LEU A 13 2.97 -6.44 -9.81
C LEU A 13 3.00 -4.91 -9.90
N LEU A 14 2.24 -4.23 -9.04
CA LEU A 14 2.27 -2.77 -8.93
C LEU A 14 3.67 -2.26 -8.56
N ASP A 15 4.34 -2.93 -7.60
CA ASP A 15 5.69 -2.55 -7.22
C ASP A 15 6.70 -2.75 -8.34
N GLU A 16 6.65 -3.89 -9.04
CA GLU A 16 7.51 -4.16 -10.20
C GLU A 16 7.27 -3.20 -11.37
N ALA A 17 6.04 -2.70 -11.55
CA ALA A 17 5.75 -1.65 -12.53
C ALA A 17 6.33 -0.28 -12.13
N GLY A 18 6.68 -0.10 -10.85
CA GLY A 18 7.20 1.14 -10.27
C GLY A 18 6.14 2.02 -9.61
N PHE A 19 4.93 1.52 -9.39
CA PHE A 19 3.78 2.30 -8.88
C PHE A 19 4.07 2.94 -7.51
N PHE A 20 4.55 2.17 -6.54
CA PHE A 20 4.78 2.67 -5.19
C PHE A 20 5.93 3.67 -5.14
N LYS A 21 7.03 3.41 -5.87
CA LYS A 21 8.15 4.37 -5.97
C LYS A 21 7.70 5.66 -6.66
N TRP A 22 6.88 5.55 -7.71
CA TRP A 22 6.29 6.70 -8.41
C TRP A 22 5.40 7.55 -7.49
N ALA A 23 4.55 6.90 -6.68
CA ALA A 23 3.66 7.57 -5.73
C ALA A 23 4.45 8.26 -4.62
N ALA A 24 5.45 7.56 -4.08
CA ALA A 24 6.34 8.08 -3.04
C ALA A 24 7.09 9.33 -3.52
N LEU A 25 7.63 9.33 -4.75
CA LEU A 25 8.33 10.50 -5.32
C LEU A 25 7.38 11.70 -5.54
N HIS A 26 6.13 11.46 -5.95
CA HIS A 26 5.12 12.52 -6.05
C HIS A 26 4.82 13.14 -4.69
N VAL A 27 4.55 12.29 -3.70
CA VAL A 27 4.32 12.70 -2.30
C VAL A 27 5.51 13.49 -1.75
N ALA A 28 6.72 13.04 -2.07
CA ALA A 28 7.93 13.72 -1.66
C ALA A 28 8.06 15.12 -2.28
N ARG A 29 7.59 15.33 -3.51
CA ARG A 29 7.57 16.66 -4.13
C ARG A 29 6.44 17.54 -3.60
N TRP A 30 5.30 16.95 -3.25
CA TRP A 30 4.19 17.67 -2.61
C TRP A 30 4.53 18.21 -1.22
N GLY A 31 5.51 17.62 -0.53
CA GLY A 31 6.04 18.17 0.71
C GLY A 31 6.73 19.52 0.54
N ARG A 32 7.07 19.94 -0.70
CA ARG A 32 7.60 21.27 -1.06
C ARG A 32 8.77 21.70 -0.19
N GLY A 33 9.68 20.75 0.07
CA GLY A 33 10.90 20.97 0.85
C GLY A 33 10.69 21.17 2.36
N LYS A 34 9.50 20.95 2.90
CA LYS A 34 9.23 21.02 4.36
C LYS A 34 9.12 19.64 4.97
N GLY A 35 10.06 19.24 5.83
CA GLY A 35 10.12 17.86 6.33
C GLY A 35 8.90 17.46 7.17
N GLY A 36 8.30 18.39 7.92
CA GLY A 36 7.03 18.13 8.62
C GLY A 36 5.87 17.80 7.69
N ARG A 37 5.80 18.43 6.50
CA ARG A 37 4.80 18.09 5.48
C ARG A 37 5.11 16.76 4.82
N LEU A 38 6.38 16.51 4.52
CA LEU A 38 6.83 15.22 3.98
C LEU A 38 6.47 14.06 4.91
N PHE A 39 6.70 14.23 6.22
CA PHE A 39 6.35 13.24 7.23
C PHE A 39 4.86 12.92 7.23
N ALA A 40 4.00 13.95 7.30
CA ALA A 40 2.56 13.76 7.27
C ALA A 40 2.10 13.11 5.95
N LEU A 41 2.59 13.57 4.81
CA LEU A 41 2.19 13.01 3.51
C LEU A 41 2.67 11.57 3.33
N MET A 42 3.84 11.21 3.85
CA MET A 42 4.33 9.83 3.81
C MET A 42 3.51 8.91 4.70
N ILE A 43 3.11 9.37 5.89
CA ILE A 43 2.18 8.63 6.75
C ILE A 43 0.85 8.44 6.03
N LEU A 44 0.31 9.49 5.40
CA LEU A 44 -0.95 9.40 4.66
C LEU A 44 -0.85 8.50 3.43
N LEU A 45 0.30 8.47 2.74
CA LEU A 45 0.57 7.51 1.67
C LEU A 45 0.55 6.08 2.22
N GLY A 46 1.27 5.82 3.32
CA GLY A 46 1.25 4.52 4.00
C GLY A 46 -0.15 4.12 4.44
N ALA A 47 -0.93 5.08 4.96
CA ALA A 47 -2.31 4.85 5.34
C ALA A 47 -3.19 4.47 4.15
N ALA A 48 -3.05 5.19 3.01
CA ALA A 48 -3.81 4.90 1.81
C ALA A 48 -3.43 3.53 1.22
N VAL A 49 -2.14 3.20 1.16
CA VAL A 49 -1.68 1.90 0.67
C VAL A 49 -2.16 0.78 1.58
N SER A 50 -2.04 0.91 2.90
CA SER A 50 -2.49 -0.14 3.83
C SER A 50 -4.02 -0.25 3.91
N ALA A 51 -4.74 0.85 3.73
CA ALA A 51 -6.20 0.80 3.64
C ALA A 51 -6.63 0.03 2.39
N LEU A 52 -5.94 0.20 1.25
CA LEU A 52 -6.34 -0.41 -0.03
C LEU A 52 -5.78 -1.81 -0.28
N PHE A 53 -4.61 -2.11 0.28
CA PHE A 53 -3.85 -3.34 0.07
C PHE A 53 -3.60 -4.06 1.39
N ALA A 54 -2.93 -5.21 1.35
CA ALA A 54 -2.52 -5.91 2.56
C ALA A 54 -1.48 -5.11 3.37
N ASN A 55 -1.70 -4.98 4.68
CA ASN A 55 -0.78 -4.37 5.64
C ASN A 55 0.67 -4.88 5.48
N ASP A 56 0.85 -6.20 5.43
CA ASP A 56 2.19 -6.82 5.31
C ASP A 56 2.89 -6.41 4.01
N GLY A 57 2.12 -6.36 2.91
CA GLY A 57 2.62 -5.91 1.61
C GLY A 57 3.00 -4.43 1.64
N ALA A 58 2.17 -3.59 2.26
CA ALA A 58 2.46 -2.17 2.44
C ALA A 58 3.74 -1.95 3.23
N ALA A 59 3.93 -2.66 4.36
CA ALA A 59 5.13 -2.57 5.18
C ALA A 59 6.38 -3.07 4.42
N LEU A 60 6.29 -4.21 3.74
CA LEU A 60 7.41 -4.82 3.02
C LEU A 60 7.87 -3.96 1.83
N ILE A 61 6.93 -3.34 1.12
CA ILE A 61 7.21 -2.57 -0.10
C ILE A 61 7.56 -1.10 0.23
N LEU A 62 6.79 -0.44 1.10
CA LEU A 62 7.01 0.98 1.38
C LEU A 62 8.27 1.23 2.19
N THR A 63 8.65 0.33 3.10
CA THR A 63 9.85 0.51 3.93
C THR A 63 11.12 0.70 3.11
N PRO A 64 11.49 -0.20 2.17
CA PRO A 64 12.70 -0.01 1.36
C PRO A 64 12.61 1.25 0.47
N ILE A 65 11.42 1.58 -0.04
CA ILE A 65 11.20 2.81 -0.84
C ILE A 65 11.46 4.06 0.01
N VAL A 66 10.89 4.12 1.21
CA VAL A 66 11.07 5.21 2.17
C VAL A 66 12.53 5.32 2.56
N ILE A 67 13.21 4.22 2.91
CA ILE A 67 14.64 4.23 3.25
C ILE A 67 15.48 4.75 2.07
N ALA A 68 15.25 4.25 0.86
CA ALA A 68 16.01 4.67 -0.33
C ALA A 68 15.85 6.17 -0.58
N MET A 69 14.64 6.70 -0.42
CA MET A 69 14.35 8.12 -0.58
C MET A 69 14.99 8.98 0.50
N LEU A 70 14.88 8.59 1.78
CA LEU A 70 15.47 9.35 2.88
C LEU A 70 17.00 9.33 2.79
N THR A 71 17.57 8.24 2.29
CA THR A 71 19.00 8.14 1.97
C THR A 71 19.38 9.10 0.84
N ALA A 72 18.59 9.16 -0.24
CA ALA A 72 18.81 10.10 -1.34
C ALA A 72 18.73 11.56 -0.88
N LEU A 73 17.82 11.86 0.07
CA LEU A 73 17.68 13.18 0.70
C LEU A 73 18.72 13.47 1.80
N ARG A 74 19.63 12.52 2.07
CA ARG A 74 20.69 12.61 3.09
C ARG A 74 20.16 12.89 4.50
N PHE A 75 19.02 12.30 4.85
CA PHE A 75 18.45 12.44 6.18
C PHE A 75 19.32 11.75 7.24
N SER A 76 19.27 12.25 8.47
CA SER A 76 19.99 11.64 9.58
C SER A 76 19.44 10.24 9.91
N PRO A 77 20.23 9.36 10.57
CA PRO A 77 19.72 8.07 11.04
C PRO A 77 18.49 8.20 11.96
N ALA A 78 18.45 9.22 12.82
CA ALA A 78 17.31 9.50 13.70
C ALA A 78 16.05 9.87 12.90
N SER A 79 16.20 10.75 11.90
CA SER A 79 15.11 11.09 10.98
C SER A 79 14.65 9.88 10.18
N THR A 80 15.57 9.04 9.72
CA THR A 80 15.25 7.82 8.97
C THR A 80 14.44 6.86 9.83
N LEU A 81 14.86 6.64 11.08
CA LEU A 81 14.12 5.84 12.04
C LEU A 81 12.71 6.38 12.28
N ALA A 82 12.56 7.69 12.46
CA ALA A 82 11.25 8.33 12.66
C ALA A 82 10.27 8.02 11.52
N PHE A 83 10.71 8.15 10.27
CA PHE A 83 9.88 7.87 9.10
C PHE A 83 9.57 6.38 8.93
N VAL A 84 10.54 5.50 9.14
CA VAL A 84 10.33 4.05 9.02
C VAL A 84 9.39 3.53 10.12
N MET A 85 9.59 3.97 11.37
CA MET A 85 8.69 3.62 12.46
C MET A 85 7.28 4.15 12.20
N ALA A 86 7.16 5.38 11.69
CA ALA A 86 5.87 5.95 11.35
C ALA A 86 5.17 5.17 10.22
N ALA A 87 5.91 4.73 9.19
CA ALA A 87 5.39 3.88 8.14
C ALA A 87 4.89 2.52 8.67
N GLY A 88 5.62 1.91 9.60
CA GLY A 88 5.20 0.65 10.24
C GLY A 88 3.92 0.81 11.08
N PHE A 89 3.89 1.78 11.99
CA PHE A 89 2.71 2.02 12.84
C PHE A 89 1.47 2.41 12.05
N ILE A 90 1.63 3.21 10.99
CA ILE A 90 0.49 3.60 10.16
C ILE A 90 0.03 2.46 9.27
N ALA A 91 0.93 1.62 8.76
CA ALA A 91 0.53 0.45 7.99
C ALA A 91 -0.38 -0.45 8.85
N ASP A 92 -0.01 -0.69 10.10
CA ASP A 92 -0.85 -1.46 11.00
C ASP A 92 -2.20 -0.78 11.30
N THR A 93 -2.15 0.47 11.74
CA THR A 93 -3.35 1.26 12.11
C THR A 93 -4.33 1.42 10.94
N ALA A 94 -3.82 1.68 9.74
CA ALA A 94 -4.65 2.05 8.60
C ALA A 94 -5.21 0.85 7.83
N SER A 95 -4.89 -0.37 8.26
CA SER A 95 -5.39 -1.62 7.67
C SER A 95 -6.77 -2.05 8.18
N LEU A 96 -7.47 -1.16 8.91
CA LEU A 96 -8.80 -1.41 9.46
C LEU A 96 -9.99 -1.29 8.49
N PRO A 97 -10.01 -0.39 7.47
CA PRO A 97 -11.28 0.02 6.86
C PRO A 97 -11.87 -1.01 5.90
N MET A 98 -11.07 -1.90 5.31
CA MET A 98 -11.56 -2.93 4.40
C MET A 98 -11.18 -4.32 4.90
N VAL A 99 -12.08 -5.28 4.63
CA VAL A 99 -11.87 -6.68 4.99
C VAL A 99 -10.59 -7.22 4.36
N VAL A 100 -10.27 -6.80 3.13
CA VAL A 100 -9.10 -7.26 2.37
C VAL A 100 -7.77 -6.66 2.82
N SER A 101 -7.79 -5.62 3.66
CA SER A 101 -6.60 -4.86 4.08
C SER A 101 -5.73 -5.61 5.10
N ASN A 102 -6.31 -6.55 5.83
CA ASN A 102 -5.61 -7.32 6.86
C ASN A 102 -6.19 -8.73 6.95
N LEU A 103 -5.33 -9.73 7.12
CA LEU A 103 -5.75 -11.12 7.30
C LEU A 103 -6.72 -11.28 8.48
N VAL A 104 -6.47 -10.58 9.59
CA VAL A 104 -7.33 -10.64 10.79
C VAL A 104 -8.76 -10.16 10.47
N ASN A 105 -8.90 -9.16 9.61
CA ASN A 105 -10.21 -8.67 9.17
C ASN A 105 -10.93 -9.73 8.33
N ILE A 106 -10.22 -10.37 7.39
CA ILE A 106 -10.77 -11.46 6.55
C ILE A 106 -11.31 -12.59 7.43
N VAL A 107 -10.50 -13.08 8.36
CA VAL A 107 -10.87 -14.19 9.25
C VAL A 107 -12.05 -13.81 10.13
N SER A 108 -12.06 -12.59 10.66
CA SER A 108 -13.14 -12.12 11.54
C SER A 108 -14.46 -11.94 10.77
N ALA A 109 -14.41 -11.30 9.60
CA ALA A 109 -15.60 -11.09 8.77
C ALA A 109 -16.20 -12.42 8.29
N ASP A 110 -15.36 -13.38 7.90
CA ASP A 110 -15.80 -14.71 7.49
C ASP A 110 -16.41 -15.50 8.65
N PHE A 111 -15.76 -15.51 9.83
CA PHE A 111 -16.24 -16.22 11.01
C PHE A 111 -17.59 -15.69 11.52
N PHE A 112 -17.78 -14.36 11.53
CA PHE A 112 -19.01 -13.72 11.96
C PHE A 112 -20.04 -13.52 10.84
N GLY A 113 -19.71 -13.89 9.60
CA GLY A 113 -20.59 -13.70 8.43
C GLY A 113 -20.88 -12.23 8.13
N VAL A 114 -19.96 -11.31 8.42
CA VAL A 114 -20.12 -9.87 8.19
C VAL A 114 -19.80 -9.55 6.73
N GLY A 115 -20.73 -8.86 6.06
CA GLY A 115 -20.52 -8.39 4.69
C GLY A 115 -19.37 -7.38 4.59
N PHE A 116 -18.73 -7.32 3.42
CA PHE A 116 -17.69 -6.34 3.11
C PHE A 116 -18.21 -4.89 3.22
N GLY A 117 -19.40 -4.59 2.69
CA GLY A 117 -20.01 -3.26 2.73
C GLY A 117 -20.41 -2.85 4.14
N GLU A 118 -20.99 -3.78 4.91
CA GLU A 118 -21.34 -3.56 6.32
C GLU A 118 -20.08 -3.28 7.14
N TYR A 119 -19.06 -4.14 7.02
CA TYR A 119 -17.77 -3.98 7.67
C TYR A 119 -17.14 -2.62 7.35
N ALA A 120 -17.06 -2.28 6.06
CA ALA A 120 -16.46 -1.03 5.60
C ALA A 120 -17.21 0.20 6.12
N SER A 121 -18.55 0.15 6.16
CA SER A 121 -19.37 1.29 6.63
C SER A 121 -19.07 1.68 8.08
N VAL A 122 -18.73 0.71 8.92
CA VAL A 122 -18.37 0.92 10.33
C VAL A 122 -16.89 1.23 10.48
N MET A 123 -16.03 0.51 9.76
CA MET A 123 -14.58 0.60 9.97
C MET A 123 -13.94 1.80 9.28
N TRP A 124 -14.53 2.37 8.23
CA TRP A 124 -14.01 3.60 7.61
C TRP A 124 -13.96 4.79 8.59
N PRO A 125 -15.05 5.15 9.31
CA PRO A 125 -15.00 6.18 10.34
C PRO A 125 -13.98 5.88 11.45
N VAL A 126 -13.94 4.63 11.93
CA VAL A 126 -12.97 4.20 12.97
C VAL A 126 -11.54 4.38 12.47
N ASN A 127 -11.27 3.99 11.23
CA ASN A 127 -9.98 4.13 10.58
C ASN A 127 -9.55 5.60 10.48
N LEU A 128 -10.45 6.52 10.11
CA LEU A 128 -10.12 7.94 10.03
C LEU A 128 -9.69 8.51 11.38
N VAL A 129 -10.38 8.15 12.45
CA VAL A 129 -10.02 8.56 13.82
C VAL A 129 -8.70 7.93 14.24
N ALA A 130 -8.50 6.64 13.98
CA ALA A 130 -7.28 5.92 14.31
C ALA A 130 -6.05 6.49 13.57
N VAL A 131 -6.16 6.71 12.25
CA VAL A 131 -5.12 7.35 11.43
C VAL A 131 -4.81 8.76 11.93
N ALA A 132 -5.81 9.56 12.26
CA ALA A 132 -5.60 10.90 12.79
C ALA A 132 -4.88 10.88 14.15
N ALA A 133 -5.28 9.98 15.06
CA ALA A 133 -4.65 9.80 16.36
C ALA A 133 -3.20 9.31 16.23
N THR A 134 -2.95 8.32 15.37
CA THR A 134 -1.61 7.79 15.09
C THR A 134 -0.72 8.85 14.45
N LEU A 135 -1.19 9.56 13.44
CA LEU A 135 -0.46 10.68 12.83
C LEU A 135 -0.12 11.75 13.86
N PHE A 136 -1.08 12.14 14.70
CA PHE A 136 -0.86 13.14 15.75
C PHE A 136 0.19 12.70 16.77
N MET A 137 0.07 11.47 17.28
CA MET A 137 1.01 10.90 18.25
C MET A 137 2.42 10.77 17.67
N LEU A 138 2.55 10.22 16.47
CA LEU A 138 3.85 10.06 15.80
C LEU A 138 4.48 11.40 15.48
N TRP A 139 3.70 12.37 15.01
CA TRP A 139 4.20 13.72 14.75
C TRP A 139 4.69 14.36 16.05
N MET A 140 3.90 14.29 17.13
CA MET A 140 4.28 14.86 18.42
C MET A 140 5.54 14.22 19.00
N PHE A 141 5.67 12.89 18.88
CA PHE A 141 6.82 12.14 19.38
C PHE A 141 8.10 12.44 18.58
N TYR A 142 8.02 12.36 17.25
CA TYR A 142 9.18 12.52 16.35
C TYR A 142 9.43 13.96 15.87
N ARG A 143 8.66 14.96 16.33
CA ARG A 143 8.77 16.36 15.85
C ARG A 143 10.18 16.95 15.90
N LYS A 144 11.04 16.46 16.82
CA LYS A 144 12.42 16.92 16.97
C LYS A 144 13.38 16.25 16.00
N ASP A 145 13.06 15.04 15.55
CA ASP A 145 13.88 14.23 14.65
C ASP A 145 13.52 14.47 13.18
N ILE A 146 12.36 15.08 12.91
CA ILE A 146 11.94 15.48 11.57
C ILE A 146 12.74 16.71 11.14
N PRO A 147 13.46 16.68 10.00
CA PRO A 147 14.19 17.84 9.51
C PRO A 147 13.25 18.98 9.14
N ALA A 148 13.67 20.22 9.40
CA ALA A 148 12.86 21.39 9.08
C ALA A 148 12.65 21.52 7.56
N GLN A 149 13.71 21.28 6.79
CA GLN A 149 13.73 21.42 5.34
C GLN A 149 14.47 20.27 4.67
N TYR A 150 14.13 20.01 3.41
CA TYR A 150 14.84 19.09 2.53
C TYR A 150 14.79 19.60 1.09
N ASP A 151 15.69 19.11 0.27
CA ASP A 151 15.78 19.46 -1.14
C ASP A 151 15.13 18.37 -2.00
N ALA A 152 13.96 18.68 -2.55
CA ALA A 152 13.20 17.75 -3.38
C ALA A 152 13.83 17.52 -4.77
N ASP A 153 14.74 18.39 -5.20
CA ASP A 153 15.39 18.31 -6.51
C ASP A 153 16.51 17.24 -6.53
N GLN A 154 16.93 16.76 -5.35
CA GLN A 154 17.82 15.60 -5.21
C GLN A 154 17.13 14.26 -5.56
N LEU A 155 15.80 14.26 -5.69
CA LEU A 155 15.03 13.06 -6.02
C LEU A 155 14.85 12.91 -7.53
N GLU A 156 14.99 11.67 -8.00
CA GLU A 156 14.68 11.26 -9.38
C GLU A 156 13.28 11.72 -9.82
N ALA A 157 13.09 11.92 -11.12
CA ALA A 157 11.79 12.21 -11.68
C ALA A 157 10.84 11.01 -11.48
N PRO A 158 9.57 11.21 -11.05
CA PRO A 158 8.62 10.10 -10.93
C PRO A 158 8.46 9.29 -12.21
N GLU A 159 8.58 9.92 -13.38
CA GLU A 159 8.49 9.21 -14.65
C GLU A 159 9.66 8.25 -14.89
N SER A 160 10.85 8.52 -14.33
CA SER A 160 12.03 7.68 -14.55
C SER A 160 11.99 6.35 -13.80
N VAL A 161 11.03 6.18 -12.88
CA VAL A 161 10.89 4.94 -12.11
C VAL A 161 9.82 3.99 -12.65
N ILE A 162 9.06 4.41 -13.67
CA ILE A 162 8.08 3.57 -14.35
C ILE A 162 8.85 2.58 -15.23
N ARG A 163 8.79 1.29 -14.89
CA ARG A 163 9.53 0.23 -15.63
C ARG A 163 8.78 -0.27 -16.86
N ASP A 164 7.47 -0.42 -16.73
CA ASP A 164 6.59 -0.87 -17.81
C ASP A 164 5.34 0.01 -17.85
N ARG A 165 5.24 0.83 -18.89
CA ARG A 165 4.14 1.78 -19.06
C ARG A 165 2.79 1.09 -19.30
N ALA A 166 2.79 -0.08 -19.95
CA ALA A 166 1.55 -0.82 -20.20
C ALA A 166 1.01 -1.39 -18.90
N THR A 167 1.88 -2.03 -18.10
CA THR A 167 1.51 -2.54 -16.78
C THR A 167 1.13 -1.39 -15.83
N PHE A 168 1.88 -0.29 -15.80
CA PHE A 168 1.55 0.86 -14.96
C PHE A 168 0.17 1.47 -15.25
N ILE A 169 -0.23 1.58 -16.53
CA ILE A 169 -1.57 2.05 -16.89
C ILE A 169 -2.62 1.01 -16.48
N ALA A 170 -2.32 -0.27 -16.67
CA ALA A 170 -3.20 -1.36 -16.25
C ALA A 170 -3.38 -1.40 -14.73
N ASP A 171 -2.35 -1.08 -13.95
CA ASP A 171 -2.42 -1.01 -12.49
C ASP A 171 -3.51 -0.04 -12.02
N TRP A 172 -3.59 1.15 -12.63
CA TRP A 172 -4.64 2.13 -12.32
C TRP A 172 -6.04 1.61 -12.64
N TRP A 173 -6.21 0.98 -13.80
CA TRP A 173 -7.50 0.42 -14.20
C TRP A 173 -7.91 -0.75 -13.32
N VAL A 174 -6.97 -1.64 -13.00
CA VAL A 174 -7.22 -2.82 -12.18
C VAL A 174 -7.46 -2.43 -10.73
N LEU A 175 -6.78 -1.41 -10.20
CA LEU A 175 -7.07 -0.88 -8.87
C LEU A 175 -8.49 -0.31 -8.82
N GLY A 176 -8.89 0.49 -9.83
CA GLY A 176 -10.25 0.99 -9.94
C GLY A 176 -11.28 -0.13 -10.05
N LEU A 177 -11.01 -1.15 -10.88
CA LEU A 177 -11.87 -2.31 -11.07
C LEU A 177 -11.98 -3.16 -9.80
N LEU A 178 -10.89 -3.33 -9.06
CA LEU A 178 -10.86 -4.06 -7.79
C LEU A 178 -11.75 -3.33 -6.78
N LEU A 179 -11.57 -2.03 -6.60
CA LEU A 179 -12.36 -1.26 -5.64
C LEU A 179 -13.84 -1.23 -6.01
N VAL A 180 -14.18 -0.88 -7.26
CA VAL A 180 -15.57 -0.88 -7.72
C VAL A 180 -16.17 -2.28 -7.65
N GLY A 181 -15.41 -3.30 -8.06
CA GLY A 181 -15.84 -4.70 -8.04
C GLY A 181 -16.13 -5.22 -6.64
N LEU A 182 -15.30 -4.88 -5.65
CA LEU A 182 -15.51 -5.29 -4.25
C LEU A 182 -16.83 -4.76 -3.69
N PHE A 183 -17.23 -3.52 -4.00
CA PHE A 183 -18.50 -2.94 -3.54
C PHE A 183 -19.70 -3.31 -4.42
N ALA A 184 -19.53 -3.39 -5.75
CA ALA A 184 -20.64 -3.59 -6.67
C ALA A 184 -21.05 -5.06 -6.83
N LEU A 185 -20.11 -5.99 -6.69
CA LEU A 185 -20.36 -7.43 -6.91
C LEU A 185 -20.73 -8.17 -5.61
N GLU A 186 -20.46 -7.56 -4.45
CA GLU A 186 -20.86 -8.13 -3.15
C GLU A 186 -22.39 -8.29 -3.01
N PRO A 187 -23.25 -7.28 -3.31
CA PRO A 187 -24.70 -7.46 -3.22
C PRO A 187 -25.27 -8.54 -4.17
N LEU A 188 -24.49 -8.93 -5.18
CA LEU A 188 -24.82 -9.98 -6.14
C LEU A 188 -24.40 -11.38 -5.67
N GLY A 189 -23.85 -11.49 -4.45
CA GLY A 189 -23.38 -12.75 -3.85
C GLY A 189 -22.06 -13.26 -4.44
N ILE A 190 -21.35 -12.43 -5.22
CA ILE A 190 -20.06 -12.82 -5.79
C ILE A 190 -18.98 -12.68 -4.71
N PRO A 191 -18.20 -13.74 -4.44
CA PRO A 191 -17.20 -13.69 -3.38
C PRO A 191 -16.05 -12.75 -3.75
N THR A 192 -15.54 -12.02 -2.76
CA THR A 192 -14.40 -11.08 -2.93
C THR A 192 -13.17 -11.76 -3.52
N SER A 193 -13.00 -13.06 -3.28
CA SER A 193 -11.93 -13.88 -3.85
C SER A 193 -11.99 -13.99 -5.37
N ALA A 194 -13.19 -14.09 -5.95
CA ALA A 194 -13.36 -14.17 -7.39
C ALA A 194 -13.02 -12.83 -8.07
N VAL A 195 -13.46 -11.72 -7.46
CA VAL A 195 -13.15 -10.36 -7.95
C VAL A 195 -11.64 -10.10 -7.90
N ALA A 196 -11.01 -10.36 -6.76
CA ALA A 196 -9.58 -10.17 -6.59
C ALA A 196 -8.77 -11.09 -7.52
N ALA A 197 -9.17 -12.37 -7.68
CA ALA A 197 -8.50 -13.31 -8.58
C ALA A 197 -8.62 -12.88 -10.04
N ALA A 198 -9.78 -12.37 -10.48
CA ALA A 198 -9.95 -11.85 -11.83
C ALA A 198 -9.04 -10.64 -12.09
N CYS A 199 -8.95 -9.71 -11.13
CA CYS A 199 -8.06 -8.55 -11.19
C CYS A 199 -6.58 -8.98 -11.28
N ALA A 200 -6.15 -9.91 -10.42
CA ALA A 200 -4.80 -10.46 -10.43
C ALA A 200 -4.46 -11.14 -11.77
N MET A 201 -5.40 -11.92 -12.32
CA MET A 201 -5.25 -12.58 -13.62
C MET A 201 -5.10 -11.57 -14.76
N ILE A 202 -5.90 -10.50 -14.77
CA ILE A 202 -5.79 -9.43 -15.78
C ILE A 202 -4.39 -8.80 -15.75
N LEU A 203 -3.89 -8.43 -14.56
CA LEU A 203 -2.54 -7.87 -14.42
C LEU A 203 -1.45 -8.86 -14.83
N LEU A 204 -1.56 -10.13 -14.43
CA LEU A 204 -0.60 -11.16 -14.82
C LEU A 204 -0.52 -11.34 -16.34
N VAL A 205 -1.66 -11.30 -17.04
CA VAL A 205 -1.70 -11.42 -18.50
C VAL A 205 -1.07 -10.19 -19.17
N ILE A 206 -1.32 -8.99 -18.65
CA ILE A 206 -0.75 -7.76 -19.20
C ILE A 206 0.76 -7.71 -18.96
N ALA A 207 1.21 -7.94 -17.73
CA ALA A 207 2.62 -8.00 -17.36
C ALA A 207 3.36 -9.12 -18.11
N GLY A 208 2.73 -10.28 -18.26
CA GLY A 208 3.28 -11.41 -19.01
C GLY A 208 3.42 -11.14 -20.51
N LYS A 209 2.55 -10.31 -21.11
CA LYS A 209 2.70 -9.87 -22.50
C LYS A 209 3.82 -8.85 -22.69
N GLY A 210 4.07 -8.01 -21.68
CA GLY A 210 5.15 -7.03 -21.70
C GLY A 210 6.56 -7.63 -21.66
N GLN A 211 6.73 -8.83 -21.08
CA GLN A 211 8.03 -9.53 -20.88
C GLN A 211 9.11 -8.75 -20.09
N ILE A 212 8.82 -7.51 -19.69
CA ILE A 212 9.70 -6.66 -18.86
C ILE A 212 9.63 -7.09 -17.39
N ILE A 213 8.44 -7.46 -16.91
CA ILE A 213 8.21 -7.92 -15.54
C ILE A 213 8.25 -9.44 -15.51
N SER A 214 9.15 -10.01 -14.70
CA SER A 214 9.22 -11.47 -14.52
C SER A 214 8.12 -11.94 -13.56
N THR A 215 6.95 -12.29 -14.11
CA THR A 215 5.82 -12.84 -13.34
C THR A 215 6.21 -14.06 -12.50
N ARG A 216 7.15 -14.89 -13.00
CA ARG A 216 7.71 -16.03 -12.25
C ARG A 216 8.47 -15.60 -11.00
N ARG A 217 9.19 -14.48 -11.05
CA ARG A 217 9.90 -13.92 -9.89
C ARG A 217 8.91 -13.37 -8.87
N VAL A 218 7.90 -12.62 -9.31
CA VAL A 218 6.83 -12.08 -8.46
C VAL A 218 6.13 -13.19 -7.66
N ILE A 219 5.78 -14.30 -8.32
CA ILE A 219 5.17 -15.44 -7.64
C ILE A 219 6.15 -16.07 -6.64
N LYS A 220 7.46 -16.13 -6.94
CA LYS A 220 8.44 -16.73 -6.03
C LYS A 220 8.72 -15.87 -4.79
N ASP A 221 8.75 -14.55 -4.97
CA ASP A 221 9.10 -13.58 -3.93
C ASP A 221 7.88 -13.21 -3.06
N ALA A 222 6.69 -13.68 -3.41
CA ALA A 222 5.51 -13.56 -2.58
C ALA A 222 5.75 -14.20 -1.18
N PRO A 223 5.26 -13.57 -0.10
CA PRO A 223 5.46 -14.06 1.27
C PRO A 223 4.56 -15.28 1.57
N TRP A 224 4.87 -16.42 0.96
CA TRP A 224 4.10 -17.67 1.09
C TRP A 224 3.97 -18.16 2.53
N GLN A 225 4.91 -17.81 3.40
CA GLN A 225 4.85 -18.12 4.82
C GLN A 225 3.59 -17.55 5.48
N ILE A 226 3.18 -16.34 5.10
CA ILE A 226 1.96 -15.69 5.63
C ILE A 226 0.72 -16.42 5.12
N VAL A 227 0.73 -16.84 3.85
CA VAL A 227 -0.36 -17.62 3.25
C VAL A 227 -0.52 -18.97 3.95
N VAL A 228 0.58 -19.68 4.23
CA VAL A 228 0.57 -20.96 4.94
C VAL A 228 0.07 -20.80 6.37
N PHE A 229 0.43 -19.71 7.06
CA PHE A 229 -0.07 -19.42 8.40
C PHE A 229 -1.58 -19.09 8.43
N SER A 230 -2.14 -18.63 7.31
CA SER A 230 -3.56 -18.27 7.18
C SER A 230 -4.49 -19.43 6.80
N LEU A 231 -3.96 -20.63 6.63
CA LEU A 231 -4.69 -21.87 6.33
C LEU A 231 -4.97 -22.66 7.62
#